data_AF-A0A4Y8WM58-F1
#
_entry.id   AF-A0A4Y8WM58-F1
#
_cell.length_a   1.000
_cell.length_b   1.000
_cell.length_c   1.000
_cell.angle_alpha   90.00
_cell.angle_beta   90.00
_cell.angle_gamma   90.00
#
_symmetry.space_group_name_H-M   'P 1'
#
loop_
_entity.id
_entity.type
_entity.pdbx_description
1 polymer ?
#
loop_
_entity_poly.entity_id
_entity_poly.type
_entity_poly.pdbx_seq_one_letter_code
_entity_poly.pdbx_strand_id
1 'polypeptide(L)'
;DLFDEVFEEDEIKGKDELERVFHEFDNPEMINNGKETSPSHRLERIIEGYDKVVYGNILAEKIGIEHIRNKAPRFNHWIETLIALGTR
;
A
#
# COMPACT_ATOMS: atom_id res chain seq x y z
N ASP A 1 1.96 12.69 -8.87
CA ASP A 1 2.31 11.65 -7.88
C ASP A 1 1.73 10.33 -8.37
N LEU A 2 2.23 9.15 -7.96
CA LEU A 2 1.67 7.84 -8.36
C LEU A 2 0.15 7.79 -8.16
N PHE A 3 -0.34 8.38 -7.07
CA PHE A 3 -1.77 8.44 -6.76
C PHE A 3 -2.55 9.24 -7.81
N ASP A 4 -2.03 10.36 -8.29
CA ASP A 4 -2.68 11.18 -9.32
C ASP A 4 -2.63 10.51 -10.72
N GLU A 5 -1.85 9.44 -10.89
CA GLU A 5 -1.88 8.62 -12.12
C GLU A 5 -2.88 7.46 -12.06
N VAL A 6 -3.45 7.18 -10.88
CA VAL A 6 -4.33 6.02 -10.64
C VAL A 6 -5.75 6.47 -10.33
N PHE A 7 -5.91 7.62 -9.69
CA PHE A 7 -7.19 8.19 -9.30
C PHE A 7 -7.30 9.62 -9.84
N GLU A 8 -8.50 9.98 -10.29
CA GLU A 8 -8.81 11.37 -10.63
C GLU A 8 -8.86 12.23 -9.37
N GLU A 9 -8.61 13.53 -9.51
CA GLU A 9 -8.51 14.44 -8.36
C GLU A 9 -9.82 14.50 -7.54
N ASP A 10 -10.96 14.40 -8.22
CA ASP A 10 -12.27 14.39 -7.57
C ASP A 10 -12.61 13.06 -6.90
N GLU A 11 -11.95 11.95 -7.25
CA GLU A 11 -12.14 10.65 -6.58
C GLU A 11 -11.48 10.63 -5.20
N ILE A 12 -10.41 11.40 -4.99
CA ILE A 12 -9.68 11.44 -3.72
C ILE A 12 -10.33 12.45 -2.76
N LYS A 13 -11.18 11.96 -1.85
CA LYS A 13 -11.89 12.78 -0.86
C LYS A 13 -11.07 13.11 0.39
N GLY A 14 -9.97 12.39 0.62
CA GLY A 14 -9.21 12.45 1.89
C GLY A 14 -7.70 12.48 1.75
N LYS A 15 -7.17 13.29 0.82
CA LYS A 15 -5.71 13.42 0.58
C LYS A 15 -4.93 13.78 1.84
N ASP A 16 -5.46 14.71 2.65
CA ASP A 16 -4.87 15.08 3.94
C ASP A 16 -4.76 13.91 4.94
N GLU A 17 -5.71 12.97 4.90
CA GLU A 17 -5.64 11.77 5.74
C GLU A 17 -4.51 10.86 5.27
N LEU A 18 -4.39 10.67 3.95
CA LEU A 18 -3.33 9.85 3.36
C LEU A 18 -1.95 10.38 3.75
N GLU A 19 -1.70 11.67 3.54
CA GLU A 19 -0.41 12.31 3.87
C GLU A 19 -0.10 12.20 5.36
N ARG A 20 -1.09 12.50 6.21
CA ARG A 20 -0.93 12.41 7.67
C ARG A 20 -0.57 10.99 8.12
N VAL A 21 -1.23 9.97 7.57
CA VAL A 21 -0.91 8.56 7.88
C VAL A 21 0.50 8.21 7.41
N PHE A 22 0.90 8.65 6.21
CA PHE A 22 2.27 8.44 5.74
C PHE A 22 3.32 9.09 6.64
N HIS A 23 3.02 10.24 7.24
CA HIS A 23 3.92 10.91 8.19
C HIS A 23 3.90 10.32 9.60
N GLU A 24 2.83 9.62 10.00
CA GLU A 24 2.70 9.03 11.34
C GLU A 24 3.51 7.74 11.49
N PHE A 25 3.82 7.05 10.39
CA PHE A 25 4.50 5.76 10.41
C PHE A 25 5.78 5.76 9.56
N ASP A 26 6.92 5.52 10.21
CA ASP A 26 8.22 5.37 9.53
C ASP A 26 8.29 4.12 8.63
N ASN A 27 7.43 3.12 8.91
CA ASN A 27 7.37 1.85 8.19
C ASN A 27 5.91 1.53 7.81
N PRO A 28 5.60 1.30 6.51
CA PRO A 28 4.25 0.95 6.06
C PRO A 28 3.69 -0.33 6.70
N GLU A 29 4.54 -1.25 7.15
CA GLU A 29 4.11 -2.47 7.84
C GLU A 29 3.47 -2.21 9.21
N MET A 30 3.61 -0.99 9.76
CA MET A 30 2.98 -0.56 11.02
C MET A 30 1.55 -0.05 10.83
N ILE A 31 1.13 0.17 9.57
CA ILE A 31 -0.20 0.66 9.21
C ILE A 31 -1.18 -0.53 9.15
N ASN A 32 -1.29 -1.32 10.22
CA ASN A 32 -2.20 -2.47 10.27
C ASN A 32 -2.71 -2.75 11.70
N ASN A 33 -3.40 -1.77 12.29
CA ASN A 33 -3.75 -1.77 13.71
C ASN A 33 -5.21 -2.15 14.03
N GLY A 34 -5.94 -2.76 13.09
CA GLY A 34 -7.32 -3.19 13.32
C GLY A 34 -8.19 -3.24 12.07
N LYS A 35 -9.42 -3.77 12.22
CA LYS A 35 -10.38 -3.94 11.12
C LYS A 35 -10.62 -2.63 10.36
N GLU A 36 -11.00 -1.58 11.09
CA GLU A 36 -11.35 -0.26 10.54
C GLU A 36 -10.13 0.63 10.22
N THR A 37 -8.92 0.24 10.65
CA THR A 37 -7.68 1.02 10.47
C THR A 37 -6.67 0.35 9.56
N SER A 38 -7.06 -0.76 8.93
CA SER A 38 -6.26 -1.44 7.90
C SER A 38 -6.14 -0.57 6.64
N PRO A 39 -5.10 -0.78 5.82
CA PRO A 39 -4.85 0.08 4.66
C PRO A 39 -6.02 0.11 3.67
N SER A 40 -6.64 -1.04 3.39
CA SER A 40 -7.75 -1.10 2.43
C SER A 40 -8.99 -0.34 2.91
N HIS A 41 -9.32 -0.38 4.21
CA HIS A 41 -10.48 0.34 4.75
C HIS A 41 -10.22 1.84 4.84
N ARG A 42 -8.95 2.26 5.05
CA ARG A 42 -8.57 3.67 4.94
C ARG A 42 -8.77 4.16 3.52
N LEU A 43 -8.25 3.44 2.52
CA LEU A 43 -8.40 3.78 1.11
C LEU A 43 -9.86 3.79 0.67
N GLU A 44 -10.66 2.80 1.08
CA GLU A 44 -12.10 2.74 0.82
C GLU A 44 -12.87 3.94 1.39
N ARG A 45 -12.42 4.51 2.52
CA ARG A 45 -13.02 5.72 3.10
C ARG A 45 -12.65 6.99 2.33
N ILE A 46 -11.42 7.07 1.80
CA ILE A 46 -10.88 8.32 1.25
C ILE A 46 -10.88 8.41 -0.27
N ILE A 47 -11.20 7.32 -0.97
CA ILE A 47 -11.27 7.25 -2.43
C ILE A 47 -12.66 6.76 -2.83
N GLU A 48 -13.37 7.60 -3.58
CA GLU A 48 -14.67 7.24 -4.15
C GLU A 48 -14.52 6.08 -5.14
N GLY A 49 -15.37 5.05 -5.02
CA GLY A 49 -15.34 3.90 -5.92
C GLY A 49 -14.18 2.94 -5.73
N TYR A 50 -13.41 3.05 -4.64
CA TYR A 50 -12.27 2.16 -4.38
C TYR A 50 -12.68 0.68 -4.25
N ASP A 51 -12.24 -0.14 -5.19
CA ASP A 51 -12.26 -1.60 -5.09
C ASP A 51 -10.86 -2.13 -4.75
N LYS A 52 -10.73 -2.81 -3.62
CA LYS A 52 -9.44 -3.31 -3.12
C LYS A 52 -8.76 -4.34 -4.02
N VAL A 53 -9.53 -5.09 -4.82
CA VAL A 53 -8.99 -6.13 -5.70
C VAL A 53 -8.43 -5.48 -6.96
N VAL A 54 -9.18 -4.55 -7.55
CA VAL A 54 -8.76 -3.84 -8.76
C VAL A 54 -7.59 -2.92 -8.46
N TYR A 55 -7.76 -1.97 -7.55
CA TYR A 55 -6.74 -0.96 -7.28
C TYR A 55 -5.54 -1.53 -6.53
N GLY A 56 -5.72 -2.57 -5.71
CA GLY A 56 -4.60 -3.26 -5.07
C GLY A 56 -3.60 -3.82 -6.08
N ASN A 57 -4.09 -4.42 -7.17
CA ASN A 57 -3.23 -4.94 -8.24
C ASN A 57 -2.56 -3.81 -9.03
N ILE A 58 -3.32 -2.79 -9.44
CA ILE A 58 -2.80 -1.63 -10.20
C ILE A 58 -1.69 -0.91 -9.43
N LEU A 59 -1.93 -0.64 -8.14
CA LEU A 59 -0.95 0.02 -7.28
C LEU A 59 0.29 -0.85 -7.09
N ALA A 60 0.14 -2.15 -6.83
CA ALA A 60 1.27 -3.06 -6.67
C ALA A 60 2.13 -3.15 -7.94
N GLU A 61 1.50 -3.19 -9.12
CA GLU A 61 2.17 -3.21 -10.42
C GLU A 61 2.95 -1.91 -10.65
N LYS A 62 2.33 -0.75 -10.44
CA LYS A 62 2.97 0.56 -10.66
C LYS A 62 4.10 0.85 -9.65
N ILE A 63 3.95 0.47 -8.38
CA ILE A 63 5.01 0.62 -7.37
C ILE A 63 6.19 -0.31 -7.72
N GLY A 64 5.88 -1.53 -8.12
CA GLY A 64 6.86 -2.56 -8.43
C GLY A 64 7.42 -3.25 -7.20
N ILE A 65 7.70 -4.55 -7.36
CA ILE A 65 8.08 -5.45 -6.26
C ILE A 65 9.35 -4.99 -5.52
N GLU A 66 10.34 -4.43 -6.21
CA GLU A 66 11.59 -3.97 -5.59
C GLU A 66 11.36 -2.79 -4.64
N HIS A 67 10.51 -1.82 -5.01
CA HIS A 67 10.14 -0.72 -4.10
C HIS A 67 9.36 -1.23 -2.89
N ILE A 68 8.43 -2.16 -3.10
CA ILE A 68 7.66 -2.78 -2.01
C ILE A 68 8.62 -3.46 -1.04
N ARG A 69 9.57 -4.28 -1.54
CA ARG A 69 10.58 -4.96 -0.72
C ARG A 69 11.47 -3.96 0.04
N ASN A 70 11.92 -2.89 -0.60
CA ASN A 70 12.76 -1.86 0.04
C ASN A 70 12.04 -1.13 1.18
N LYS A 71 10.72 -0.95 1.09
CA LYS A 71 9.92 -0.24 2.10
C LYS A 71 9.27 -1.15 3.15
N ALA A 72 9.18 -2.46 2.89
CA ALA A 72 8.56 -3.45 3.77
C ALA A 72 9.59 -4.54 4.16
N PRO A 73 10.38 -4.31 5.25
CA PRO A 73 11.48 -5.20 5.62
C PRO A 73 11.05 -6.64 5.95
N ARG A 74 9.90 -6.84 6.60
CA ARG A 74 9.39 -8.17 6.94
C ARG A 74 8.94 -8.91 5.68
N PHE A 75 8.27 -8.20 4.77
CA PHE A 75 7.90 -8.76 3.47
C PHE A 75 9.14 -9.16 2.65
N ASN A 76 10.15 -8.29 2.59
CA ASN A 76 11.41 -8.62 1.91
C ASN A 76 12.08 -9.86 2.51
N HIS A 77 12.17 -9.94 3.84
CA HIS A 77 12.76 -11.10 4.51
C HIS A 77 12.02 -12.41 4.18
N TRP A 78 10.68 -12.36 4.10
CA TRP A 78 9.89 -13.51 3.68
C TRP A 78 10.20 -13.92 2.24
N ILE A 79 10.27 -12.96 1.30
CA ILE A 79 10.66 -13.23 -0.10
C ILE A 79 12.06 -13.84 -0.19
N GLU A 80 13.04 -13.28 0.53
CA GLU A 80 14.41 -13.82 0.56
C GLU A 80 14.44 -15.27 1.06
N THR A 81 13.65 -15.57 2.09
CA THR A 81 13.52 -16.93 2.62
C THR A 81 12.94 -17.88 1.56
N LEU A 82 11.90 -17.47 0.84
CA LEU A 82 11.30 -18.26 -0.23
C LEU A 82 12.28 -18.52 -1.39
N ILE A 83 13.02 -17.49 -1.81
CA ILE A 83 14.03 -17.62 -2.86
C ILE A 83 15.12 -18.62 -2.46
N ALA A 84 15.62 -18.51 -1.22
CA ALA A 84 16.65 -19.40 -0.68
C ALA A 84 16.19 -20.86 -0.55
N LEU A 85 14.90 -21.11 -0.35
CA LEU A 85 14.32 -22.45 -0.35
C LEU A 85 14.19 -23.03 -1.76
N GLY A 86 13.80 -22.21 -2.74
CA GLY A 86 13.65 -22.63 -4.13
C GLY A 86 14.96 -22.81 -4.90
N THR A 87 16.09 -22.38 -4.32
CA THR A 87 17.44 -22.58 -4.87
C THR A 87 18.18 -23.78 -4.26
N ARG A 88 17.53 -24.56 -3.39
CA ARG A 88 18.01 -25.85 -2.88
C ARG A 88 17.44 -27.00 -3.69
#